data_AF-A0A967WHI5-F1
#
_entry.id   AF-A0A967WHI5-F1
#
_cell.length_a   1.000
_cell.length_b   1.000
_cell.length_c   1.000
_cell.angle_alpha   90.00
_cell.angle_beta   90.00
_cell.angle_gamma   90.00
#
_symmetry.space_group_name_H-M   'P 1'
#
loop_
_entity.id
_entity.type
_entity.pdbx_description
1 polymer ?
#
loop_
_entity_poly.entity_id
_entity_poly.type
_entity_poly.pdbx_seq_one_letter_code
_entity_poly.pdbx_strand_id
1 'polypeptide(L)'
;VDAANVGQRPGGFLRFTPQEVRLLGSDQHLSIHNAGLRDALQLAETLELLPDEIVIYGMQPENLDWDDDLSPEVEAAMPALVRSILSELGVGASGS
;
A
#
# COMPACT_ATOMS: atom_id res chain seq x y z
N VAL A 1 4.14 1.85 -1.54
CA VAL A 1 3.91 0.47 -1.07
C VAL A 1 4.31 0.44 0.39
N ASP A 2 3.48 -0.09 1.28
CA ASP A 2 3.76 -0.10 2.72
C ASP A 2 3.15 -1.34 3.40
N ALA A 3 3.67 -1.70 4.58
CA ALA A 3 3.05 -2.67 5.48
C ALA A 3 1.90 -1.99 6.23
N ALA A 4 0.70 -2.53 6.11
CA ALA A 4 -0.49 -1.93 6.71
C ALA A 4 -1.48 -3.00 7.15
N ASN A 5 -2.16 -2.76 8.28
CA ASN A 5 -3.29 -3.60 8.66
C ASN A 5 -4.46 -3.31 7.71
N VAL A 6 -4.70 -4.24 6.79
CA VAL A 6 -5.74 -4.16 5.74
C VAL A 6 -6.88 -5.15 6.00
N GLY A 7 -6.93 -5.77 7.18
CA GLY A 7 -7.99 -6.71 7.56
C GLY A 7 -7.99 -8.02 6.75
N GLN A 8 -6.85 -8.37 6.16
CA GLN A 8 -6.68 -9.63 5.43
C GLN A 8 -5.88 -10.65 6.25
N ARG A 9 -5.67 -11.84 5.68
CA ARG A 9 -4.62 -12.77 6.16
C ARG A 9 -3.23 -12.18 5.88
N PRO A 10 -2.19 -12.55 6.64
CA PRO A 10 -0.81 -12.19 6.35
C PRO A 10 -0.44 -12.44 4.88
N GLY A 11 0.30 -11.50 4.27
CA GLY A 11 0.62 -11.50 2.84
C GLY A 11 -0.52 -11.04 1.92
N GLY A 12 -1.76 -10.94 2.41
CA GLY A 12 -2.86 -10.32 1.66
C GLY A 12 -2.60 -8.82 1.49
N PHE A 13 -2.82 -8.28 0.29
CA PHE A 13 -2.62 -6.86 0.00
C PHE A 13 -3.81 -6.24 -0.72
N LEU A 14 -3.97 -4.92 -0.57
CA LEU A 14 -4.98 -4.12 -1.26
C LEU A 14 -4.32 -3.02 -2.09
N ARG A 15 -4.92 -2.74 -3.23
CA ARG A 15 -4.65 -1.56 -4.06
C ARG A 15 -5.75 -0.55 -3.83
N PHE A 16 -5.39 0.69 -3.52
CA PHE A 16 -6.35 1.78 -3.32
C PHE A 16 -5.75 3.14 -3.68
N THR A 17 -6.62 4.09 -3.98
CA THR A 17 -6.28 5.51 -4.13
C THR A 17 -6.53 6.25 -2.81
N PRO A 18 -5.88 7.40 -2.57
CA PRO A 18 -6.18 8.25 -1.42
C PRO A 18 -7.68 8.61 -1.29
N GLN A 19 -8.38 8.74 -2.42
CA GLN A 19 -9.81 9.04 -2.51
C GLN A 19 -10.67 7.86 -2.02
N GLU A 20 -10.32 6.64 -2.40
CA GLU A 20 -11.03 5.41 -2.00
C GLU A 20 -10.97 5.18 -0.48
N VAL A 21 -9.84 5.52 0.16
CA VAL A 21 -9.70 5.45 1.62
C VAL A 21 -10.62 6.45 2.33
N ARG A 22 -10.80 7.66 1.77
CA ARG A 22 -11.70 8.67 2.34
C ARG A 22 -13.18 8.26 2.24
N LEU A 23 -13.55 7.50 1.20
CA LEU A 23 -14.91 7.04 0.96
C LEU A 23 -15.31 5.83 1.83
N LEU A 24 -14.34 5.04 2.30
CA LEU A 24 -14.57 3.83 3.10
C LEU A 24 -14.88 4.07 4.58
N GLY A 25 -15.01 5.33 4.99
CA GLY A 25 -15.34 5.69 6.36
C GLY A 25 -14.12 5.60 7.28
N SER A 26 -14.05 6.56 8.18
CA SER A 26 -13.01 6.86 9.16
C SER A 26 -12.56 5.70 10.08
N ASP A 27 -13.17 4.52 9.96
CA ASP A 27 -13.15 3.46 10.97
C ASP A 27 -12.34 2.22 10.58
N GLN A 28 -11.79 2.15 9.37
CA GLN A 28 -10.84 1.08 9.04
C GLN A 28 -9.42 1.54 9.40
N HIS A 29 -9.03 1.18 10.61
CA HIS A 29 -7.71 1.32 11.22
C HIS A 29 -6.58 0.74 10.33
N LEU A 30 -6.20 1.47 9.28
CA LEU A 30 -4.90 1.35 8.64
C LEU A 30 -3.87 1.89 9.65
N SER A 31 -3.40 0.99 10.51
CA SER A 31 -2.66 1.25 11.75
C SER A 31 -1.47 2.21 11.58
N ILE A 32 -1.58 3.38 12.21
CA ILE A 32 -0.62 4.12 13.07
C ILE A 32 0.78 4.52 12.53
N HIS A 33 1.39 3.84 11.54
CA HIS A 33 2.49 4.44 10.75
C HIS A 33 2.00 5.53 9.77
N ASN A 34 0.68 5.66 9.65
CA ASN A 34 -0.04 6.39 8.61
C ASN A 34 -0.28 7.88 8.91
N ALA A 35 0.13 8.41 10.07
CA ALA A 35 0.06 9.86 10.32
C ALA A 35 0.96 10.62 9.33
N GLY A 36 2.20 10.14 9.13
CA GLY A 36 3.15 10.79 8.22
C GLY A 36 2.69 10.80 6.76
N LEU A 37 2.17 9.67 6.25
CA LEU A 37 1.70 9.59 4.87
C LEU A 37 0.44 10.43 4.64
N ARG A 38 -0.54 10.36 5.55
CA ARG A 38 -1.76 11.17 5.47
C ARG A 38 -1.43 12.66 5.53
N ASP A 39 -0.60 13.07 6.48
CA ASP A 39 -0.23 14.48 6.65
C ASP A 39 0.59 14.98 5.45
N ALA A 40 1.49 14.15 4.90
CA ALA A 40 2.23 14.47 3.69
C ALA A 40 1.32 14.62 2.46
N LEU A 41 0.33 13.73 2.28
CA LEU A 41 -0.65 13.84 1.20
C LEU A 41 -1.53 15.08 1.34
N GLN A 42 -2.01 15.37 2.55
CA GLN A 42 -2.81 16.56 2.83
C GLN A 42 -2.01 17.86 2.64
N LEU A 43 -0.74 17.85 3.04
CA LEU A 43 0.16 18.98 2.81
C LEU A 43 0.43 19.17 1.32
N ALA A 44 0.75 18.11 0.59
CA ALA A 44 0.94 18.17 -0.85
C ALA A 44 -0.32 18.64 -1.58
N GLU A 45 -1.51 18.24 -1.12
CA GLU A 45 -2.80 18.72 -1.66
C GLU A 45 -2.95 20.23 -1.44
N THR A 46 -2.68 20.68 -0.22
CA THR A 46 -2.75 22.10 0.16
C THR A 46 -1.76 22.96 -0.63
N LEU A 47 -0.61 22.39 -0.98
CA LEU A 47 0.44 23.06 -1.75
C LEU A 47 0.25 22.91 -3.27
N GLU A 48 -0.79 22.22 -3.74
CA GLU A 48 -1.02 21.89 -5.16
C GLU A 48 0.17 21.12 -5.78
N LEU A 49 0.84 20.29 -4.97
CA LEU A 49 2.00 19.47 -5.35
C LEU A 49 1.67 17.97 -5.42
N LEU A 50 0.39 17.59 -5.36
CA LEU A 50 0.02 16.19 -5.56
C LEU A 50 0.28 15.75 -7.00
N PRO A 51 0.84 14.56 -7.21
CA PRO A 51 0.82 13.91 -8.52
C PRO A 51 -0.61 13.74 -9.06
N ASP A 52 -0.74 13.71 -10.39
CA ASP A 52 -2.01 13.45 -11.07
C ASP A 52 -2.61 12.09 -10.69
N GLU A 53 -1.76 11.10 -10.46
CA GLU A 53 -2.15 9.74 -10.10
C GLU A 53 -1.37 9.24 -8.89
N ILE A 54 -2.09 8.74 -7.88
CA ILE A 54 -1.51 8.13 -6.68
C ILE A 54 -2.20 6.81 -6.44
N VAL A 55 -1.41 5.75 -6.46
CA VAL A 55 -1.84 4.39 -6.15
C VAL A 55 -1.04 3.90 -4.95
N ILE A 56 -1.76 3.40 -3.95
CA ILE A 56 -1.19 2.88 -2.71
C ILE A 56 -1.46 1.37 -2.67
N TYR A 57 -0.41 0.63 -2.35
CA TYR A 57 -0.47 -0.79 -2.06
C TYR A 57 -0.16 -0.99 -0.58
N GLY A 58 -1.11 -1.55 0.16
CA GLY A 58 -0.95 -1.91 1.57
C GLY A 58 -0.98 -3.42 1.74
N MET A 59 0.06 -4.00 2.36
CA MET A 59 0.16 -5.43 2.62
C MET A 59 0.00 -5.74 4.11
N GLN A 60 -0.83 -6.75 4.40
CA GLN A 60 -1.03 -7.26 5.75
C GLN A 60 0.25 -7.97 6.25
N PRO A 61 0.88 -7.48 7.32
CA PRO A 61 1.97 -8.20 7.97
C PRO A 61 1.43 -9.34 8.85
N GLU A 62 2.27 -10.32 9.15
CA GLU A 62 2.00 -11.33 10.20
C GLU A 62 2.18 -10.72 11.59
N ASN A 63 3.34 -10.11 11.84
CA ASN A 63 3.67 -9.34 13.04
C ASN A 63 4.47 -8.08 12.66
N LEU A 64 4.64 -7.17 13.61
CA LEU A 64 5.47 -5.96 13.49
C LEU A 64 6.60 -6.00 14.53
N ASP A 65 7.02 -7.21 14.90
CA ASP A 65 8.08 -7.39 15.88
C ASP A 65 9.43 -6.96 15.26
N TRP A 66 10.42 -6.73 16.11
CA TRP A 66 11.77 -6.32 15.72
C TRP A 66 12.58 -7.51 15.17
N ASP A 67 12.03 -8.22 14.20
CA ASP A 67 12.73 -9.25 13.45
C ASP A 67 13.07 -8.72 12.05
N ASP A 68 14.23 -9.10 11.51
CA ASP A 68 14.73 -8.56 10.24
C ASP A 68 14.13 -9.29 9.01
N ASP A 69 13.50 -10.45 9.23
CA ASP A 69 13.00 -11.33 8.18
C ASP A 69 11.50 -11.16 7.91
N LEU A 70 11.10 -11.35 6.65
CA LEU A 70 9.69 -11.42 6.28
C LEU A 70 9.09 -12.75 6.77
N SER A 71 7.85 -12.70 7.26
CA SER A 71 7.06 -13.92 7.48
C SER A 71 6.93 -14.73 6.17
N PRO A 72 6.87 -16.07 6.22
CA PRO A 72 6.73 -16.91 5.03
C PRO A 72 5.54 -16.54 4.14
N GLU A 73 4.43 -16.10 4.74
CA GLU A 73 3.22 -15.67 4.06
C GLU A 73 3.43 -14.39 3.25
N VAL A 74 4.12 -13.42 3.83
CA VAL A 74 4.47 -12.15 3.16
C VAL A 74 5.47 -12.42 2.05
N GLU A 75 6.51 -13.20 2.31
CA GLU A 75 7.52 -13.57 1.31
C GLU A 75 6.88 -14.27 0.10
N ALA A 76 5.97 -15.23 0.35
CA ALA A 76 5.24 -15.91 -0.71
C ALA A 76 4.32 -14.99 -1.54
N ALA A 77 3.84 -13.89 -0.94
CA ALA A 77 2.98 -12.91 -1.61
C ALA A 77 3.76 -11.87 -2.43
N MET A 78 5.05 -11.65 -2.14
CA MET A 78 5.88 -10.65 -2.81
C MET A 78 5.87 -10.74 -4.35
N PRO A 79 6.02 -11.93 -4.98
CA PRO A 79 5.97 -12.02 -6.43
C PRO A 79 4.63 -11.56 -7.03
N ALA A 80 3.52 -11.77 -6.32
CA ALA A 80 2.20 -11.33 -6.77
C ALA A 80 2.04 -9.81 -6.64
N LEU A 81 2.51 -9.23 -5.54
CA LEU A 81 2.51 -7.78 -5.33
C LEU A 81 3.35 -7.07 -6.40
N VAL A 82 4.56 -7.55 -6.67
CA VAL A 82 5.45 -6.98 -7.70
C VAL A 82 4.79 -7.03 -9.08
N ARG A 83 4.17 -8.16 -9.45
CA ARG A 83 3.43 -8.25 -10.72
C ARG A 83 2.30 -7.24 -10.82
N SER A 84 1.55 -7.02 -9.73
CA SER A 84 0.48 -6.02 -9.69
C SER A 84 1.01 -4.62 -9.92
N ILE A 85 2.10 -4.25 -9.24
CA ILE A 85 2.73 -2.92 -9.38
C ILE A 85 3.27 -2.72 -10.79
N LEU A 86 3.97 -3.71 -11.35
CA LEU A 86 4.49 -3.62 -12.73
C LEU A 86 3.35 -3.47 -13.74
N SER A 87 2.24 -4.18 -13.54
CA SER A 87 1.05 -4.01 -14.38
C SER A 87 0.45 -2.61 -14.27
N GLU A 88 0.41 -2.02 -13.07
CA GLU A 88 -0.07 -0.64 -12.86
C GLU A 88 0.81 0.37 -13.62
N LEU A 89 2.13 0.15 -13.61
CA LEU A 89 3.09 1.01 -14.32
C LEU A 89 3.10 0.78 -15.84
N GLY A 90 2.26 -0.12 -16.37
CA GLY A 90 2.27 -0.49 -17.78
C GLY A 90 3.54 -1.27 -18.20
N VAL A 91 4.31 -1.78 -17.24
CA VAL A 91 5.50 -2.60 -17.47
C VAL A 91 5.04 -4.06 -17.66
N GLY A 92 4.33 -4.30 -18.75
CA GLY A 92 3.85 -5.62 -19.16
C GLY A 92 4.17 -5.88 -20.63
N ALA A 93 5.17 -6.73 -20.90
CA ALA A 93 5.54 -7.27 -22.22
C ALA A 93 5.67 -6.23 -23.37
N SER A 94 6.54 -5.23 -23.20
CA SER A 94 7.27 -4.66 -24.35
C SER A 94 8.56 -5.43 -24.53
N GLY A 95 8.46 -6.62 -25.12
CA GLY A 95 9.59 -7.46 -25.50
C GLY A 95 9.23 -8.19 -26.79
N SER A 96 9.64 -7.59 -27.91
CA SER A 96 9.65 -8.22 -29.24
C SER A 96 10.56 -9.45 -29.27
#